data_AF-A0A128A3V0-F1
#
_entry.id   AF-A0A128A3V0-F1
#
_cell.length_a   1.000
_cell.length_b   1.000
_cell.length_c   1.000
_cell.angle_alpha   90.00
_cell.angle_beta   90.00
_cell.angle_gamma   90.00
#
_symmetry.space_group_name_H-M   'P 1'
#
loop_
_entity.id
_entity.type
_entity.pdbx_description
1 polymer ?
#
loop_
_entity_poly.entity_id
_entity_poly.type
_entity_poly.pdbx_seq_one_letter_code
_entity_poly.pdbx_strand_id
1 'polypeptide(L)'
;MGDGIGGPVIACLSGNTFDMSVTHFRKDNKEEYGNVERIVIAKVDNPEDPQYEEKTIADLERALKGKFVTCNVQHRDSKTDWLICNVFVQNPPE
;
A
#
# COMPACT_ATOMS: atom_id res chain seq x y z
N MET A 1 -7.08 1.61 -16.56
CA MET A 1 -7.48 1.20 -15.20
C MET A 1 -6.45 0.19 -14.72
N GLY A 2 -5.80 0.48 -13.59
CA GLY A 2 -4.82 -0.42 -12.97
C GLY A 2 -5.51 -1.36 -11.99
N ASP A 3 -4.74 -2.35 -11.54
CA ASP A 3 -5.18 -3.35 -10.58
C ASP A 3 -5.33 -2.74 -9.19
N GLY A 4 -6.31 -3.21 -8.43
CA GLY A 4 -6.56 -2.78 -7.05
C GLY A 4 -6.43 -3.95 -6.09
N ILE A 5 -5.62 -3.78 -5.06
CA ILE A 5 -5.48 -4.73 -3.96
C ILE A 5 -5.63 -3.99 -2.63
N GLY A 6 -6.10 -4.68 -1.59
CA GLY A 6 -6.33 -4.05 -0.30
C GLY A 6 -6.21 -5.02 0.85
N GLY A 7 -5.86 -4.48 2.02
CA GLY A 7 -5.64 -5.29 3.19
C GLY A 7 -4.97 -4.55 4.34
N PRO A 8 -4.82 -5.21 5.49
CA PRO A 8 -4.08 -4.66 6.61
C PRO A 8 -2.57 -4.64 6.34
N VAL A 9 -1.92 -3.55 6.76
CA VAL A 9 -0.45 -3.46 6.75
C VAL A 9 0.12 -4.29 7.89
N ILE A 10 0.99 -5.25 7.57
CA ILE A 10 1.57 -6.20 8.53
C ILE A 10 2.97 -5.80 8.97
N ALA A 11 3.77 -5.16 8.11
CA ALA A 11 5.12 -4.73 8.43
C ALA A 11 5.53 -3.52 7.59
N CYS A 12 6.29 -2.59 8.17
CA CYS A 12 6.89 -1.46 7.44
C CYS A 12 8.40 -1.70 7.32
N LEU A 13 8.95 -1.53 6.12
CA LEU A 13 10.34 -1.86 5.80
C LEU A 13 11.22 -0.62 5.63
N SER A 14 10.67 0.44 5.06
CA SER A 14 11.34 1.73 4.85
C SER A 14 10.34 2.87 5.04
N GLY A 15 10.75 4.11 4.84
CA GLY A 15 9.85 5.28 4.86
C GLY A 15 8.72 5.24 3.81
N ASN A 16 8.87 4.41 2.79
CA ASN A 16 7.96 4.33 1.64
C ASN A 16 7.63 2.89 1.22
N THR A 17 8.05 1.87 1.97
CA THR A 17 7.85 0.47 1.61
C THR A 17 7.29 -0.30 2.79
N PHE A 18 6.25 -1.09 2.55
CA PHE A 18 5.62 -1.95 3.55
C PHE A 18 5.13 -3.26 2.93
N ASP A 19 5.02 -4.28 3.78
CA ASP A 19 4.35 -5.53 3.45
C ASP A 19 2.90 -5.47 3.96
N MET A 20 1.98 -5.88 3.10
CA MET A 20 0.54 -5.90 3.35
C MET A 20 0.02 -7.32 3.18
N SER A 21 -0.88 -7.75 4.06
CA SER A 21 -1.65 -8.96 3.82
C SER A 21 -2.81 -8.64 2.90
N VAL A 22 -2.79 -9.16 1.68
CA VAL A 22 -3.83 -8.88 0.69
C VAL A 22 -5.05 -9.74 1.00
N THR A 23 -6.16 -9.08 1.30
CA THR A 23 -7.43 -9.71 1.65
C THR A 23 -8.54 -9.36 0.66
N HIS A 24 -8.35 -8.27 -0.09
CA HIS A 24 -9.30 -7.75 -1.05
C HIS A 24 -8.61 -7.53 -2.39
N PHE A 25 -9.29 -7.96 -3.45
CA PHE A 25 -8.84 -7.80 -4.83
C PHE A 25 -9.94 -7.14 -5.64
N ARG A 26 -9.56 -6.30 -6.59
CA ARG A 26 -10.49 -5.81 -7.60
C ARG A 26 -10.87 -6.94 -8.54
N LYS A 27 -12.13 -6.93 -8.99
CA LYS A 27 -12.65 -7.96 -9.90
C LYS A 27 -12.04 -7.90 -11.30
N ASP A 28 -11.45 -6.76 -11.67
CA ASP A 28 -10.85 -6.45 -12.97
C ASP A 28 -9.32 -6.43 -12.94
N ASN A 29 -8.71 -7.01 -11.90
CA ASN A 29 -7.25 -7.17 -11.85
C ASN A 29 -6.76 -8.04 -13.02
N LYS A 30 -5.67 -7.60 -13.65
CA LYS A 30 -5.02 -8.29 -14.77
C LYS A 30 -3.95 -9.27 -14.30
N GLU A 31 -3.34 -9.01 -13.16
CA GLU A 31 -2.34 -9.87 -12.55
C GLU A 31 -2.89 -10.66 -11.35
N GLU A 32 -2.18 -11.74 -11.03
CA GLU A 32 -2.38 -12.47 -9.78
C GLU A 32 -1.48 -11.88 -8.68
N TYR A 33 -2.03 -11.86 -7.48
CA TYR A 33 -1.40 -11.29 -6.30
C TYR A 33 -1.41 -12.32 -5.18
N GLY A 34 -0.32 -12.38 -4.43
CA GLY A 34 -0.18 -13.27 -3.30
C GLY A 34 -0.99 -12.83 -2.08
N ASN A 35 -0.98 -13.67 -1.05
CA ASN A 35 -1.58 -13.35 0.25
C ASN A 35 -0.82 -12.25 1.00
N VAL A 36 0.45 -12.07 0.68
CA VAL A 36 1.32 -11.02 1.20
C VAL A 36 2.03 -10.38 0.02
N GLU A 37 1.92 -9.07 -0.11
CA GLU A 37 2.52 -8.31 -1.20
C GLU A 37 3.36 -7.17 -0.63
N ARG A 38 4.50 -6.93 -1.28
CA ARG A 38 5.40 -5.83 -0.95
C ARG A 38 5.04 -4.60 -1.76
N ILE A 39 4.63 -3.56 -1.05
CA ILE A 39 4.14 -2.33 -1.63
C ILE A 39 5.17 -1.24 -1.45
N VAL A 40 5.56 -0.62 -2.56
CA VAL A 40 6.32 0.63 -2.59
C VAL A 40 5.35 1.75 -2.91
N ILE A 41 5.34 2.74 -2.04
CA ILE A 41 4.50 3.92 -2.15
C ILE A 41 5.05 4.81 -3.27
N ALA A 42 4.32 4.92 -4.37
CA ALA A 42 4.56 5.97 -5.37
C ALA A 42 3.93 7.29 -4.95
N LYS A 43 2.74 7.23 -4.36
CA LYS A 43 1.99 8.37 -3.85
C LYS A 43 1.08 7.90 -2.73
N VAL A 44 1.04 8.63 -1.62
CA VAL A 44 0.01 8.47 -0.60
C VAL A 44 -1.03 9.55 -0.80
N ASP A 45 -2.28 9.14 -0.94
CA ASP A 45 -3.43 10.03 -0.82
C ASP A 45 -4.01 9.79 0.58
N ASN A 46 -3.47 10.52 1.57
CA ASN A 46 -3.99 10.49 2.93
C ASN A 46 -4.79 11.77 3.17
N PRO A 47 -6.12 11.69 3.37
CA PRO A 47 -6.93 12.88 3.61
C PRO A 47 -6.55 13.65 4.88
N GLU A 48 -5.91 12.99 5.86
CA GLU A 48 -5.41 13.63 7.09
C GLU A 48 -4.03 14.27 6.93
N ASP A 49 -3.25 13.87 5.91
CA ASP A 49 -1.89 14.38 5.68
C ASP A 49 -1.51 14.26 4.19
N PRO A 50 -1.82 15.28 3.37
CA PRO A 50 -1.62 15.24 1.92
C PRO A 50 -0.15 15.38 1.48
N GLN A 51 0.79 15.66 2.39
CA GLN A 51 2.22 15.76 2.09
C GLN A 51 2.97 14.55 2.66
N TYR A 52 3.21 13.56 1.81
CA TYR A 52 4.19 12.52 2.10
C TYR A 52 5.60 13.06 1.88
N GLU A 53 6.12 13.87 2.80
CA GLU A 53 7.57 14.11 2.91
C GLU A 53 8.26 12.78 3.27
N GLU A 54 9.53 12.56 2.93
CA GLU A 54 10.24 11.31 3.23
C GLU A 54 10.16 10.98 4.73
N LYS A 55 9.20 10.12 5.09
CA LYS A 55 8.91 9.75 6.47
C LYS A 55 9.87 8.68 6.92
N THR A 56 10.20 8.65 8.21
CA THR A 56 10.99 7.54 8.76
C THR A 56 10.14 6.27 8.81
N ILE A 57 10.76 5.10 8.97
CA ILE A 57 10.02 3.83 9.17
C ILE A 57 9.03 3.96 10.34
N ALA A 58 9.42 4.65 11.42
CA ALA A 58 8.59 4.83 12.60
C ALA A 58 7.31 5.64 12.29
N ASP A 59 7.41 6.63 11.42
CA ASP A 59 6.27 7.43 11.01
C ASP A 59 5.34 6.64 10.09
N LEU A 60 5.90 5.86 9.16
CA LEU A 60 5.12 4.95 8.31
C LEU A 60 4.38 3.91 9.16
N GLU A 61 5.05 3.32 10.15
CA GLU A 61 4.44 2.39 11.09
C GLU A 61 3.30 3.06 11.85
N ARG A 62 3.51 4.25 12.39
CA ARG A 62 2.45 4.97 13.12
C ARG A 62 1.26 5.33 12.22
N ALA A 63 1.51 5.64 10.95
CA ALA A 63 0.46 6.03 10.02
C ALA A 63 -0.34 4.83 9.49
N LEU A 64 0.33 3.72 9.17
CA LEU A 64 -0.26 2.61 8.40
C LEU A 64 -0.33 1.27 9.13
N LYS A 65 0.56 0.99 10.11
CA LYS A 65 0.63 -0.34 10.74
C LYS A 65 -0.68 -0.68 11.43
N GLY A 66 -1.27 -1.82 11.05
CA GLY A 66 -2.57 -2.27 11.55
C GLY A 66 -3.77 -1.53 10.97
N LYS A 67 -3.58 -0.49 10.14
CA LYS A 67 -4.67 0.12 9.38
C LYS A 67 -4.94 -0.67 8.10
N PHE A 68 -6.18 -0.58 7.64
CA PHE A 68 -6.57 -1.14 6.35
C PHE A 68 -6.25 -0.12 5.24
N VAL A 69 -5.48 -0.55 4.25
CA VAL A 69 -5.10 0.28 3.11
C VAL A 69 -5.59 -0.34 1.81
N THR A 70 -5.85 0.51 0.83
CA THR A 70 -6.12 0.11 -0.54
C THR A 70 -5.02 0.65 -1.44
N CYS A 71 -4.43 -0.24 -2.22
CA CYS A 71 -3.31 0.01 -3.10
C CYS A 71 -3.78 -0.14 -4.54
N ASN A 72 -3.63 0.94 -5.31
CA ASN A 72 -3.84 0.91 -6.75
C ASN A 72 -2.47 0.69 -7.42
N VAL A 73 -2.29 -0.48 -8.01
CA VAL A 73 -1.04 -0.93 -8.62
C VAL A 73 -0.82 -0.12 -9.90
N GLN A 74 0.28 0.63 -9.93
CA GLN A 74 0.72 1.29 -11.15
C GLN A 74 1.45 0.32 -12.06
N HIS A 75 2.46 -0.36 -11.49
CA HIS A 75 3.24 -1.39 -12.17
C HIS A 75 3.98 -2.25 -11.15
N ARG A 76 4.35 -3.46 -11.57
CA ARG A 76 5.25 -4.37 -10.85
C ARG A 76 6.67 -4.13 -11.35
N ASP A 77 7.61 -3.89 -10.43
CA ASP A 77 9.02 -3.75 -10.77
C ASP A 77 9.59 -5.13 -11.15
N SER A 78 10.08 -5.25 -12.38
CA SER A 78 10.55 -6.54 -12.92
C SER A 78 11.88 -7.03 -12.34
N LYS A 79 12.62 -6.19 -11.61
CA LYS A 79 13.91 -6.55 -11.00
C LYS A 79 13.74 -7.05 -9.57
N THR A 80 12.81 -6.45 -8.84
CA THR A 80 12.63 -6.66 -7.40
C THR A 80 11.33 -7.38 -7.05
N ASP A 81 10.41 -7.51 -8.03
CA ASP A 81 9.05 -8.01 -7.85
C ASP A 81 8.23 -7.16 -6.87
N TRP A 82 8.61 -5.88 -6.70
CA TRP A 82 7.89 -4.95 -5.82
C TRP A 82 6.75 -4.26 -6.55
N LEU A 83 5.63 -4.10 -5.88
CA LEU A 83 4.47 -3.42 -6.45
C LEU A 83 4.54 -1.93 -6.17
N ILE A 84 4.70 -1.14 -7.22
CA ILE A 84 4.61 0.32 -7.13
C ILE A 84 3.13 0.70 -7.11
N CYS A 85 2.65 1.19 -5.97
CA CYS A 85 1.23 1.48 -5.79
C CYS A 85 0.97 2.91 -5.31
N ASN A 86 -0.20 3.43 -5.68
CA ASN A 86 -0.82 4.55 -4.99
C ASN A 86 -1.61 4.03 -3.80
N VAL A 87 -1.29 4.52 -2.61
CA VAL A 87 -1.83 4.01 -1.35
C VAL A 87 -2.89 4.96 -0.81
N PHE A 88 -4.05 4.41 -0.51
CA PHE A 88 -5.19 5.10 0.07
C PHE A 88 -5.48 4.48 1.45
N VAL A 89 -5.39 5.30 2.49
CA VAL A 89 -5.68 4.86 3.86
C VAL A 89 -7.19 4.90 4.06
N GLN A 90 -7.79 3.76 4.39
CA GLN A 90 -9.20 3.74 4.80
C GLN A 90 -9.25 3.92 6.31
N ASN A 91 -9.72 5.08 6.75
CA ASN A 91 -10.10 5.25 8.15
C ASN A 91 -11.48 4.59 8.36
N PRO A 92 -11.69 3.86 9.46
CA PRO A 92 -13.02 3.36 9.80
C PRO A 92 -13.98 4.56 9.95
N PRO A 93 -15.24 4.45 9.47
CA PRO A 93 -16.23 5.50 9.71
C PRO A 93 -16.45 5.66 11.22
N GLU A 94 -16.47 6.91 11.70
CA GLU A 94 -16.86 7.28 13.08
C GLU A 94 -18.30 6.89 13.40
#